data_AF-A0A8S9YMJ6-F1
#
_entry.id   AF-A0A8S9YMJ6-F1
#
_cell.length_a   1.000
_cell.length_b   1.000
_cell.length_c   1.000
_cell.angle_alpha   90.00
_cell.angle_beta   90.00
_cell.angle_gamma   90.00
#
_symmetry.space_group_name_H-M   'P 1'
#
loop_
_entity.id
_entity.type
_entity.pdbx_description
1 polymer ?
#
loop_
_entity_poly.entity_id
_entity_poly.type
_entity_poly.pdbx_seq_one_letter_code
_entity_poly.pdbx_strand_id
1 'polypeptide(L)'
;MTVHTFGATSSPSCASLALKHAIKDNLDVEDQFTAEMLQSAFYVDDCLMNVSTVKEMQAVALLLKSILLKGGFRLTKFYNRVIDAVTDIPTEDLSSATINLDRQQTEVRKTLGFI
;
A
#
# COMPACT_ATOMS: atom_id res chain seq x y z
N MET A 1 -13.65 23.18 -4.26
CA MET A 1 -12.57 22.27 -3.85
C MET A 1 -12.96 20.86 -4.23
N THR A 2 -12.20 20.20 -5.10
CA THR A 2 -12.52 18.86 -5.63
C THR A 2 -11.51 17.80 -5.19
N VAL A 3 -10.54 18.19 -4.34
CA VAL A 3 -9.50 17.31 -3.82
C VAL A 3 -9.45 17.44 -2.31
N HIS A 4 -9.06 16.34 -1.66
CA HIS A 4 -8.87 16.27 -0.22
C HIS A 4 -7.71 17.16 0.22
N THR A 5 -7.90 17.96 1.27
CA THR A 5 -6.88 18.91 1.75
C THR A 5 -5.80 18.19 2.54
N PHE A 6 -4.56 18.32 2.09
CA PHE A 6 -3.39 17.88 2.83
C PHE A 6 -3.21 18.71 4.12
N GLY A 7 -2.74 18.07 5.20
CA GLY A 7 -2.39 18.75 6.45
C GLY A 7 -3.55 18.97 7.43
N ALA A 8 -4.78 18.59 7.09
CA ALA A 8 -5.87 18.54 8.06
C ALA A 8 -5.68 17.36 9.04
N THR A 9 -6.04 17.55 10.32
CA THR A 9 -5.94 16.48 11.35
C THR A 9 -6.73 15.23 10.97
N SER A 10 -7.86 15.39 10.27
CA SER A 10 -8.69 14.27 9.78
C SER A 10 -8.14 13.61 8.51
N SER A 11 -7.16 14.23 7.86
CA SER A 11 -6.70 13.81 6.54
C SER A 11 -6.24 12.35 6.48
N PRO A 12 -5.42 11.85 7.44
CA PRO A 12 -4.97 10.46 7.42
C PRO A 12 -6.12 9.46 7.56
N SER A 13 -7.10 9.77 8.42
CA SER A 13 -8.29 8.91 8.60
C SER A 13 -9.16 8.87 7.35
N CYS A 14 -9.35 10.01 6.67
CA CYS A 14 -10.09 10.07 5.41
C CYS A 14 -9.42 9.26 4.30
N ALA A 15 -8.10 9.39 4.14
CA ALA A 15 -7.33 8.62 3.16
C ALA A 15 -7.44 7.10 3.44
N SER A 16 -7.24 6.70 4.70
CA SER A 16 -7.36 5.30 5.11
C SER A 16 -8.73 4.71 4.81
N LEU A 17 -9.80 5.44 5.15
CA LEU A 17 -11.18 4.99 4.94
C LEU A 17 -11.49 4.86 3.45
N ALA A 18 -11.08 5.85 2.65
CA ALA A 18 -11.34 5.86 1.22
C ALA A 18 -10.62 4.70 0.50
N LEU A 19 -9.36 4.41 0.84
CA LEU A 19 -8.63 3.27 0.28
C LEU A 19 -9.25 1.94 0.68
N LYS A 20 -9.67 1.77 1.93
CA LYS A 20 -10.35 0.54 2.39
C LYS A 20 -11.67 0.31 1.66
N HIS A 21 -12.46 1.37 1.46
CA HIS A 21 -13.70 1.29 0.68
C HIS A 21 -13.40 0.98 -0.80
N ALA A 22 -12.39 1.62 -1.40
CA ALA A 22 -12.00 1.32 -2.77
C ALA A 22 -11.63 -0.15 -2.97
N ILE A 23 -10.93 -0.77 -2.00
CA ILE A 23 -10.62 -2.20 -2.04
C ILE A 23 -11.90 -3.03 -1.94
N LYS A 24 -12.74 -2.74 -0.95
CA LYS A 24 -13.98 -3.49 -0.69
C LYS A 24 -14.97 -3.44 -1.86
N ASP A 25 -15.13 -2.27 -2.48
CA ASP A 25 -16.15 -2.04 -3.52
C ASP A 25 -15.72 -2.56 -4.90
N ASN A 26 -14.42 -2.80 -5.10
CA ASN A 26 -13.86 -3.20 -6.39
C ASN A 26 -13.25 -4.62 -6.39
N LEU A 27 -13.33 -5.35 -5.27
CA LEU A 27 -13.08 -6.80 -5.22
C LEU A 27 -14.38 -7.58 -5.41
N ASP A 28 -14.26 -8.77 -6.00
CA ASP A 28 -15.37 -9.70 -6.08
C ASP A 28 -15.69 -10.31 -4.70
N VAL A 29 -16.95 -10.69 -4.49
CA VAL A 29 -17.45 -11.20 -3.20
C VAL A 29 -16.73 -12.49 -2.76
N GLU A 30 -16.22 -13.27 -3.71
CA GLU A 30 -15.48 -14.50 -3.44
C GLU A 30 -14.05 -14.25 -2.91
N ASP A 31 -13.54 -13.02 -3.03
CA ASP A 31 -12.18 -12.63 -2.64
C ASP A 31 -12.12 -11.98 -1.24
N GLN A 32 -13.08 -12.26 -0.36
CA GLN A 32 -13.18 -11.63 0.96
C GLN A 32 -11.88 -11.73 1.79
N PHE A 33 -11.20 -12.87 1.75
CA PHE A 33 -9.91 -13.05 2.44
C PHE A 33 -8.83 -12.10 1.88
N THR A 34 -8.76 -11.97 0.55
CA THR A 34 -7.85 -11.05 -0.12
C THR A 34 -8.19 -9.60 0.24
N ALA A 35 -9.48 -9.25 0.29
CA ALA A 35 -9.93 -7.92 0.68
C ALA A 35 -9.50 -7.56 2.10
N GLU A 36 -9.66 -8.48 3.05
CA GLU A 36 -9.26 -8.29 4.44
C GLU A 36 -7.74 -8.15 4.58
N MET A 37 -6.99 -9.02 3.90
CA MET A 37 -5.53 -8.95 3.88
C MET A 37 -5.05 -7.60 3.33
N LEU A 38 -5.55 -7.18 2.16
CA LEU A 38 -5.18 -5.91 1.53
C LEU A 38 -5.55 -4.72 2.42
N GLN A 39 -6.75 -4.71 3.01
CA GLN A 39 -7.17 -3.63 3.92
C GLN A 39 -6.30 -3.54 5.17
N SER A 40 -5.80 -4.67 5.67
CA SER A 40 -4.90 -4.73 6.83
C SER A 40 -3.47 -4.28 6.51
N ALA A 41 -3.06 -4.38 5.25
CA ALA A 41 -1.73 -4.00 4.77
C ALA A 41 -1.54 -2.49 4.63
N PHE A 42 -2.63 -1.70 4.59
CA PHE A 42 -2.56 -0.24 4.50
C PHE A 42 -2.38 0.41 5.86
N TYR A 43 -1.34 1.23 5.96
CA TYR A 43 -1.17 2.24 7.00
C TYR A 43 -1.32 3.63 6.36
N VAL A 44 -2.47 4.26 6.56
CA VAL A 44 -2.83 5.50 5.86
C VAL A 44 -2.77 5.29 4.34
N ASP A 45 -1.88 5.97 3.64
CA ASP A 45 -1.67 5.89 2.19
C ASP A 45 -0.57 4.90 1.78
N ASP A 46 0.18 4.36 2.75
CA ASP A 46 1.25 3.39 2.50
C ASP A 46 0.73 1.95 2.61
N CYS A 47 1.06 1.10 1.64
CA CYS A 47 0.77 -0.32 1.66
C CYS A 47 2.05 -1.13 1.92
N LEU A 48 2.04 -1.96 2.97
CA LEU A 48 3.15 -2.86 3.27
C LEU A 48 2.67 -4.30 3.34
N MET A 49 3.19 -5.15 2.46
CA MET A 49 2.87 -6.58 2.41
C MET A 49 4.12 -7.43 2.32
N ASN A 50 4.05 -8.60 2.94
CA ASN A 50 5.05 -9.64 2.80
C ASN A 50 4.38 -10.89 2.20
N VAL A 51 4.97 -11.42 1.13
CA VAL A 51 4.50 -12.63 0.45
C VAL A 51 5.68 -13.57 0.25
N SER A 52 5.37 -14.87 0.11
CA SER A 52 6.40 -15.93 0.12
C SER A 52 7.18 -15.99 -1.18
N THR A 53 6.60 -15.56 -2.30
CA THR A 53 7.21 -15.67 -3.62
C THR A 53 7.15 -14.37 -4.43
N VAL A 54 8.11 -14.22 -5.34
CA VAL A 54 8.17 -13.13 -6.32
C VAL A 54 6.92 -13.08 -7.20
N LYS A 55 6.44 -14.25 -7.64
CA LYS A 55 5.27 -14.37 -8.52
C LYS A 55 3.98 -13.95 -7.81
N GLU A 56 3.81 -14.33 -6.54
CA GLU A 56 2.68 -13.85 -5.72
C GLU A 56 2.74 -12.33 -5.54
N MET A 57 3.93 -11.77 -5.33
CA MET A 57 4.10 -10.32 -5.18
C MET A 57 3.64 -9.58 -6.43
N GLN A 58 4.09 -10.03 -7.61
CA GLN A 58 3.68 -9.48 -8.90
C GLN A 58 2.16 -9.56 -9.08
N ALA A 59 1.57 -10.72 -8.81
CA ALA A 59 0.13 -10.92 -8.95
C ALA A 59 -0.67 -9.99 -8.03
N VAL A 60 -0.27 -9.88 -6.76
CA VAL A 60 -0.90 -9.00 -5.77
C VAL A 60 -0.72 -7.53 -6.14
N ALA A 61 0.46 -7.13 -6.61
CA ALA A 61 0.74 -5.75 -7.01
C ALA A 61 -0.12 -5.32 -8.21
N LEU A 62 -0.23 -6.17 -9.24
CA LEU A 62 -1.06 -5.91 -10.41
C LEU A 62 -2.55 -5.88 -10.06
N LEU A 63 -2.99 -6.82 -9.22
CA LEU A 63 -4.35 -6.87 -8.69
C LEU A 63 -4.68 -5.58 -7.94
N LEU A 64 -3.86 -5.21 -6.95
CA LEU A 64 -4.07 -4.01 -6.14
C LEU A 64 -4.07 -2.74 -6.99
N LYS A 65 -3.15 -2.63 -7.96
CA LYS A 65 -3.13 -1.51 -8.91
C LYS A 65 -4.44 -1.41 -9.70
N SER A 66 -4.97 -2.53 -10.19
CA SER A 66 -6.23 -2.58 -10.94
C SER A 66 -7.42 -2.14 -10.08
N ILE A 67 -7.54 -2.67 -8.86
CA ILE A 67 -8.62 -2.37 -7.91
C ILE A 67 -8.62 -0.90 -7.53
N LEU A 68 -7.45 -0.37 -7.15
CA LEU A 68 -7.33 1.02 -6.74
C LEU A 68 -7.60 1.96 -7.92
N LEU A 69 -7.13 1.62 -9.12
CA LEU A 69 -7.40 2.42 -10.32
C LEU A 69 -8.90 2.51 -10.61
N LYS A 70 -9.65 1.40 -10.47
CA LYS A 70 -11.12 1.41 -10.55
C LYS A 70 -11.76 2.32 -9.49
N GLY A 71 -11.20 2.32 -8.28
CA GLY A 71 -11.60 3.21 -7.18
C GLY A 71 -11.14 4.67 -7.33
N GLY A 72 -10.45 5.04 -8.41
CA GLY A 72 -9.94 6.39 -8.66
C GLY A 72 -8.59 6.71 -8.00
N PHE A 73 -7.89 5.71 -7.49
CA PHE A 73 -6.59 5.83 -6.84
C PHE A 73 -5.48 5.27 -7.73
N ARG A 74 -4.41 6.03 -7.92
CA ARG A 74 -3.21 5.57 -8.63
C ARG A 74 -2.17 5.13 -7.60
N LEU A 75 -1.84 3.83 -7.55
CA LEU A 75 -0.73 3.37 -6.72
C LEU A 75 0.60 3.79 -7.37
N THR A 76 1.51 4.35 -6.58
CA THR A 76 2.79 4.87 -7.05
C THR A 76 3.92 4.48 -6.09
N LYS A 77 5.16 4.61 -6.53
CA LYS A 77 6.37 4.36 -5.72
C LYS A 77 6.47 2.93 -5.17
N PHE A 78 6.16 1.95 -6.01
CA PHE A 78 6.41 0.55 -5.68
C PHE A 78 7.88 0.31 -5.30
N TYR A 79 8.09 -0.45 -4.25
CA TYR A 79 9.40 -0.85 -3.77
C TYR A 79 9.38 -2.34 -3.40
N ASN A 80 10.37 -3.09 -3.90
CA ASN A 80 10.68 -4.42 -3.41
C ASN A 80 12.21 -4.59 -3.37
N ARG A 81 12.70 -5.35 -2.38
CA ARG A 81 14.10 -5.72 -2.27
C ARG A 81 14.54 -6.67 -3.38
N VAL A 82 13.62 -7.46 -3.93
CA VAL A 82 13.90 -8.37 -5.06
C VAL A 82 13.52 -7.68 -6.36
N ILE A 83 14.52 -7.30 -7.15
CA ILE A 83 14.37 -6.54 -8.40
C ILE A 83 13.47 -7.28 -9.41
N ASP A 84 13.63 -8.61 -9.50
CA ASP A 84 12.84 -9.47 -10.40
C ASP A 84 11.33 -9.41 -10.13
N ALA A 85 10.93 -8.97 -8.95
CA ALA A 85 9.53 -8.88 -8.58
C ALA A 85 8.84 -7.63 -9.14
N VAL A 86 9.58 -6.65 -9.64
CA VAL A 86 9.01 -5.36 -10.06
C VAL A 86 9.14 -5.12 -11.56
N THR A 87 9.58 -6.12 -12.32
CA THR A 87 9.81 -6.04 -13.78
C THR A 87 8.56 -5.72 -14.58
N ASP A 88 7.40 -6.20 -14.12
CA ASP A 88 6.12 -6.05 -14.83
C ASP A 88 5.37 -4.76 -14.45
N ILE A 89 5.92 -3.98 -13.51
CA ILE A 89 5.36 -2.70 -13.11
C ILE A 89 5.98 -1.60 -13.98
N PRO A 90 5.17 -0.68 -14.56
CA PRO A 90 5.69 0.44 -15.32
C PRO A 90 6.71 1.25 -14.52
N THR A 91 7.79 1.66 -15.17
CA THR A 91 8.91 2.39 -14.53
C THR A 91 8.47 3.69 -13.85
N GLU A 92 7.41 4.33 -14.33
CA GLU A 92 6.78 5.51 -13.75
C GLU A 92 6.14 5.27 -12.36
N ASP A 93 5.77 4.03 -12.06
CA ASP A 93 5.20 3.64 -10.77
C ASP A 93 6.26 3.08 -9.81
N LEU A 94 7.49 2.88 -10.28
CA LEU A 94 8.59 2.43 -9.44
C LEU A 94 9.11 3.58 -8.57
N SER A 95 9.50 3.24 -7.34
CA SER A 95 10.26 4.16 -6.51
C SER A 95 11.69 4.32 -7.07
N SER A 96 12.15 5.56 -7.22
CA SER A 96 13.54 5.86 -7.58
C SER A 96 14.51 5.70 -6.39
N ALA A 97 13.99 5.43 -5.19
CA ALA A 97 14.73 5.41 -3.95
C ALA A 97 14.80 3.98 -3.40
N THR A 98 16.00 3.53 -3.07
CA THR A 98 16.19 2.30 -2.31
C THR A 98 15.78 2.55 -0.85
N ILE A 99 14.63 2.02 -0.43
CA ILE A 99 14.18 2.14 0.96
C ILE A 99 14.88 1.05 1.79
N ASN A 100 15.85 1.46 2.60
CA ASN A 100 16.54 0.54 3.49
C ASN A 100 15.65 0.28 4.72
N LEU A 101 14.83 -0.78 4.65
CA LEU A 101 13.97 -1.23 5.76
C LEU A 101 14.72 -2.04 6.82
N ASP A 102 16.07 -2.10 6.77
CA ASP A 102 16.83 -2.71 7.85
C ASP A 102 16.44 -2.03 9.16
N ARG A 103 15.80 -2.80 10.03
CA ARG A 103 15.57 -2.46 11.43
C ARG A 103 16.95 -2.22 12.02
N GLN A 104 17.38 -0.96 12.02
CA GLN A 104 18.43 -0.52 12.91
C GLN A 104 17.96 -0.95 14.31
N GLN A 105 18.63 -1.95 14.89
CA GLN A 105 18.64 -2.13 16.34
C GLN A 105 19.38 -0.92 16.92
N THR A 106 18.77 0.26 16.82
CA THR A 106 19.12 1.35 17.71
C THR A 106 18.49 1.01 19.04
N GLU A 107 19.33 0.85 20.08
CA GLU A 107 18.94 0.70 21.49
C GLU A 107 18.13 1.90 22.05
N VAL A 108 17.48 2.67 21.19
CA VAL A 108 16.54 3.72 21.58
C VAL A 108 15.14 3.22 21.23
N ARG A 109 14.44 2.69 22.24
CA ARG A 109 12.99 2.50 22.18
C ARG A 109 12.34 3.87 21.95
N LYS A 110 12.05 4.21 20.70
CA LYS A 110 11.02 5.22 20.40
C LYS A 110 9.68 4.50 20.41
N THR A 111 9.02 4.54 21.56
CA THR A 111 7.60 4.23 21.65
C THR A 111 6.83 5.18 20.75
N LEU A 112 5.98 4.64 19.87
CA LEU A 112 4.83 5.38 19.34
C LEU A 112 3.98 5.77 20.55
N GLY A 113 3.64 7.06 20.66
CA GLY A 113 3.20 7.71 21.88
C GLY A 113 2.20 6.93 22.74
N PHE A 114 2.48 6.91 24.04
CA PHE A 114 1.45 6.79 25.06
C PHE A 114 1.31 8.15 25.76
N ILE A 115 0.05 8.59 25.79
CA ILE A 115 -0.55 9.84 26.31
C ILE A 115 -0.33 11.08 25.43
#